data_AF-A0A2X3C7K8-F1
#
_entry.id   AF-A0A2X3C7K8-F1
#
_cell.length_a   1.000
_cell.length_b   1.000
_cell.length_c   1.000
_cell.angle_alpha   90.00
_cell.angle_beta   90.00
_cell.angle_gamma   90.00
#
_symmetry.space_group_name_H-M   'P 1'
#
loop_
_entity.id
_entity.type
_entity.pdbx_description
1 polymer ?
#
loop_
_entity_poly.entity_id
_entity_poly.type
_entity_poly.pdbx_seq_one_letter_code
_entity_poly.pdbx_strand_id
1 'polypeptide(L)'
;MLPVFINGVAAPLPGFQRTRLLGEAMGRFLNTLNKRVLILGSGGLSHQPPVPELAKADAHLRDRLLGGGKQLPPDERERRQQRVINAARRFTEDPHSLHPLNPVWDNRFMSLLEQGRLSELDAIGNDELSAMAGKSTYEIKTWVAAFAALSAFGRWRSEGRYYRPIPEWIAGFGSLSATTEI
;
A
#
# COMPACT_ATOMS: atom_id res chain seq x y z
N MET A 1 -2.42 -7.43 19.29
CA MET A 1 -2.17 -6.77 18.00
C MET A 1 -2.42 -5.28 18.18
N LEU A 2 -1.50 -4.41 17.74
CA LEU A 2 -1.64 -2.96 17.81
C LEU A 2 -1.81 -2.42 16.39
N PRO A 3 -3.02 -1.95 16.00
CA PRO A 3 -3.23 -1.40 14.67
C PRO A 3 -2.62 0.00 14.54
N VAL A 4 -1.91 0.24 13.43
CA VAL A 4 -1.37 1.55 13.05
C VAL A 4 -1.90 1.88 11.66
N PHE A 5 -2.64 2.98 11.56
CA PHE A 5 -3.21 3.43 10.29
C PHE A 5 -2.32 4.50 9.66
N ILE A 6 -1.91 4.28 8.41
CA ILE A 6 -1.23 5.27 7.58
C ILE A 6 -2.22 5.67 6.48
N ASN A 7 -2.50 6.98 6.38
CA ASN A 7 -3.43 7.49 5.38
C ASN A 7 -2.87 7.27 3.97
N GLY A 8 -3.57 6.46 3.16
CA GLY A 8 -3.28 6.22 1.74
C GLY A 8 -4.41 6.64 0.79
N VAL A 9 -5.46 7.30 1.30
CA VAL A 9 -6.73 7.46 0.57
C VAL A 9 -7.04 8.91 0.23
N ALA A 10 -6.96 9.82 1.20
CA ALA A 10 -7.38 11.21 1.02
C ALA A 10 -6.24 12.18 1.30
N ALA A 11 -6.14 13.27 0.53
CA ALA A 11 -5.16 14.30 0.82
C ALA A 11 -5.46 15.00 2.18
N PRO A 12 -4.44 15.45 2.93
CA PRO A 12 -3.00 15.32 2.62
C PRO A 12 -2.46 13.91 2.89
N LEU A 13 -1.68 13.40 1.93
CA LEU A 13 -1.03 12.09 2.03
C LEU A 13 0.40 12.24 2.58
N PRO A 14 0.84 11.38 3.51
CA PRO A 14 2.22 11.40 4.01
C PRO A 14 3.19 11.03 2.87
N GLY A 15 4.37 11.66 2.82
CA GLY A 15 5.46 11.22 1.94
C GLY A 15 6.12 9.93 2.45
N PHE A 16 6.97 9.33 1.61
CA PHE A 16 7.77 8.17 2.03
C PHE A 16 8.69 8.49 3.20
N GLN A 17 9.38 9.63 3.16
CA GLN A 17 10.26 10.07 4.26
C GLN A 17 9.53 10.13 5.60
N ARG A 18 8.34 10.75 5.64
CA ARG A 18 7.55 10.86 6.87
C ARG A 18 7.16 9.48 7.40
N THR A 19 6.84 8.56 6.49
CA THR A 19 6.43 7.20 6.86
C THR A 19 7.60 6.34 7.33
N ARG A 20 8.77 6.48 6.69
CA ARG A 20 10.03 5.86 7.12
C ARG A 20 10.41 6.32 8.54
N LEU A 21 10.41 7.63 8.79
CA LEU A 21 10.72 8.19 10.12
C LEU A 21 9.74 7.71 11.21
N LEU A 22 8.45 7.58 10.87
CA LEU A 22 7.45 6.98 11.77
C LEU A 22 7.79 5.51 12.07
N GLY A 23 8.12 4.72 11.04
CA GLY A 23 8.58 3.34 11.16
C GLY A 23 9.77 3.21 12.10
N GLU A 24 10.83 3.99 11.88
CA GLU A 24 12.03 3.99 12.73
C GLU A 24 11.70 4.35 14.19
N ALA A 25 10.81 5.32 14.42
CA ALA A 25 10.37 5.67 15.77
C ALA A 25 9.62 4.53 16.45
N MET A 26 8.73 3.84 15.72
CA MET A 26 8.07 2.64 16.22
C MET A 26 9.07 1.53 16.50
N GLY A 27 10.01 1.27 15.59
CA GLY A 27 11.06 0.26 15.76
C GLY A 27 11.89 0.47 17.02
N ARG A 28 12.35 1.72 17.27
CA ARG A 28 13.08 2.07 18.51
C ARG A 28 12.27 1.76 19.76
N PHE A 29 10.98 2.07 19.77
CA PHE A 29 10.09 1.73 20.89
C PHE A 29 9.91 0.22 21.04
N LEU A 30 9.66 -0.51 19.94
CA LEU A 30 9.47 -1.95 19.98
C LEU A 30 10.71 -2.68 20.51
N ASN A 31 11.90 -2.17 20.21
CA ASN A 31 13.16 -2.72 20.69
C ASN A 31 13.33 -2.60 22.23
N THR A 32 12.60 -1.68 22.90
CA THR A 32 12.62 -1.58 24.37
C THR A 32 11.72 -2.59 25.07
N LEU A 33 10.86 -3.30 24.34
CA LEU A 33 9.82 -4.14 24.94
C LEU A 33 10.34 -5.50 25.43
N ASN A 34 11.54 -5.91 25.01
CA ASN A 34 12.10 -7.24 25.26
C ASN A 34 11.11 -8.37 24.92
N LYS A 35 10.49 -8.28 23.74
CA LYS A 35 9.47 -9.22 23.24
C LYS A 35 9.77 -9.61 21.80
N ARG A 36 9.29 -10.80 21.42
CA ARG A 36 9.20 -11.19 20.00
C ARG A 36 8.06 -10.41 19.35
N VAL A 37 8.38 -9.58 18.37
CA VAL A 37 7.41 -8.73 17.66
C VAL A 37 7.40 -9.11 16.19
N LEU A 38 6.20 -9.37 15.65
CA LEU A 38 5.96 -9.45 14.21
C LEU A 38 5.42 -8.09 13.73
N ILE A 39 6.08 -7.50 12.74
CA ILE A 39 5.67 -6.25 12.12
C ILE A 39 5.05 -6.58 10.76
N LEU A 40 3.83 -6.12 10.52
CA LEU A 40 3.08 -6.38 9.28
C LEU A 40 2.76 -5.06 8.59
N GLY A 41 3.24 -4.89 7.36
CA GLY A 41 2.76 -3.89 6.39
C GLY A 41 1.82 -4.56 5.37
N SER A 42 0.79 -3.85 4.92
CA SER A 42 -0.23 -4.40 4.02
C SER A 42 -0.74 -3.39 3.00
N GLY A 43 -1.37 -3.90 1.93
CA GLY A 43 -1.86 -3.11 0.80
C GLY A 43 -0.83 -3.00 -0.34
N GLY A 44 -1.21 -2.32 -1.42
CA GLY A 44 -0.41 -2.22 -2.65
C GLY A 44 -0.46 -3.45 -3.56
N LEU A 45 0.40 -3.56 -4.57
CA LEU A 45 1.46 -2.63 -5.03
C LEU A 45 0.91 -1.62 -6.07
N SER A 46 1.39 -1.61 -7.32
CA SER A 46 0.82 -0.82 -8.41
C SER A 46 -0.65 -1.19 -8.63
N HIS A 47 -1.55 -0.21 -8.50
CA HIS A 47 -2.97 -0.37 -8.82
C HIS A 47 -3.75 0.95 -8.80
N GLN A 48 -4.86 0.98 -9.55
CA GLN A 48 -5.88 2.02 -9.45
C GLN A 48 -7.27 1.49 -9.83
N PRO A 49 -7.95 0.74 -8.93
CA PRO A 49 -9.34 0.37 -9.13
C PRO A 49 -10.25 1.61 -9.16
N PRO A 50 -11.51 1.48 -9.60
CA PRO A 50 -12.47 2.58 -9.65
C PRO A 50 -12.90 2.98 -8.22
N VAL A 51 -12.04 3.73 -7.54
CA VAL A 51 -12.27 4.28 -6.20
C VAL A 51 -12.69 5.75 -6.33
N PRO A 52 -13.78 6.16 -5.67
CA PRO A 52 -14.17 7.56 -5.64
C PRO A 52 -13.13 8.45 -4.97
N GLU A 53 -12.82 9.59 -5.57
CA GLU A 53 -11.99 10.62 -4.96
C GLU A 53 -12.84 11.51 -4.05
N LEU A 54 -12.45 11.65 -2.77
CA LEU A 54 -13.17 12.46 -1.78
C LEU A 54 -13.44 13.90 -2.24
N ALA A 55 -12.48 14.48 -2.97
CA ALA A 55 -12.59 15.84 -3.51
C ALA A 55 -13.72 15.99 -4.55
N LYS A 56 -14.07 14.92 -5.26
CA LYS A 56 -15.10 14.90 -6.32
C LYS A 56 -16.40 14.21 -5.87
N ALA A 57 -16.44 13.73 -4.63
CA ALA A 57 -17.58 13.01 -4.08
C ALA A 57 -18.76 13.95 -3.82
N ASP A 58 -19.97 13.53 -4.22
CA ASP A 58 -21.21 14.13 -3.74
C ASP A 58 -21.39 13.89 -2.22
N ALA A 59 -22.41 14.51 -1.61
CA ALA A 59 -22.62 14.44 -0.16
C ALA A 59 -22.78 12.99 0.35
N HIS A 60 -23.46 12.15 -0.43
CA HIS A 60 -23.72 10.75 -0.10
C HIS A 60 -22.44 9.91 -0.16
N LEU A 61 -21.65 10.10 -1.21
CA LEU A 61 -20.39 9.40 -1.40
C LEU A 61 -19.32 9.88 -0.41
N ARG A 62 -19.37 11.15 -0.02
CA ARG A 62 -18.52 11.73 1.03
C ARG A 62 -18.83 11.11 2.39
N ASP A 63 -20.09 11.00 2.78
CA ASP A 63 -20.50 10.30 4.01
C ASP A 63 -19.95 8.86 4.05
N ARG A 64 -20.08 8.15 2.92
CA ARG A 64 -19.53 6.79 2.78
C ARG A 64 -18.03 6.72 3.01
N LEU A 65 -17.27 7.64 2.40
CA LEU A 65 -15.81 7.70 2.54
C LEU A 65 -15.35 8.11 3.94
N LEU A 66 -16.17 8.89 4.67
CA LEU A 66 -15.88 9.36 6.03
C LEU A 66 -16.37 8.40 7.14
N GLY A 67 -16.85 7.21 6.78
CA GLY A 67 -17.15 6.15 7.74
C GLY A 67 -18.60 5.67 7.75
N GLY A 68 -19.54 6.41 7.14
CA GLY A 68 -20.93 5.97 6.97
C GLY A 68 -21.04 4.70 6.11
N GLY A 69 -20.05 4.44 5.25
CA GLY A 69 -19.96 3.26 4.40
C GLY A 69 -19.41 2.01 5.09
N LYS A 70 -19.20 2.02 6.42
CA LYS A 70 -18.69 0.86 7.17
C LYS A 70 -19.64 -0.33 7.10
N GLN A 71 -20.95 -0.06 7.13
CA GLN A 71 -22.00 -1.06 6.94
C GLN A 71 -22.87 -0.60 5.79
N LEU A 72 -22.66 -1.18 4.61
CA LEU A 72 -23.51 -0.93 3.45
C LEU A 72 -24.68 -1.92 3.44
N PRO A 73 -25.88 -1.48 3.03
CA PRO A 73 -26.98 -2.37 2.65
C PRO A 73 -26.49 -3.45 1.66
N PRO A 74 -27.00 -4.69 1.75
CA PRO A 74 -26.51 -5.80 0.92
C PRO A 74 -26.49 -5.52 -0.58
N ASP A 75 -27.54 -4.87 -1.11
CA ASP A 75 -27.70 -4.50 -2.51
C ASP A 75 -26.71 -3.41 -2.94
N GLU A 76 -26.39 -2.46 -2.07
CA GLU A 76 -25.38 -1.43 -2.34
C GLU A 76 -23.96 -2.00 -2.35
N ARG A 77 -23.68 -2.93 -1.42
CA ARG A 77 -22.43 -3.67 -1.37
C ARG A 77 -22.25 -4.50 -2.64
N GLU A 78 -23.29 -5.22 -3.06
CA GLU A 78 -23.30 -6.00 -4.30
C GLU A 78 -23.05 -5.12 -5.51
N ARG A 79 -23.78 -4.00 -5.66
CA ARG A 79 -23.53 -3.03 -6.74
C ARG A 79 -22.10 -2.51 -6.75
N ARG A 80 -21.52 -2.22 -5.58
CA ARG A 80 -20.12 -1.79 -5.45
C ARG A 80 -19.15 -2.90 -5.89
N GLN A 81 -19.35 -4.14 -5.45
CA GLN A 81 -18.52 -5.29 -5.84
C GLN A 81 -18.62 -5.57 -7.34
N GLN A 82 -19.83 -5.55 -7.91
CA GLN A 82 -20.03 -5.78 -9.34
C GLN A 82 -19.35 -4.73 -10.21
N ARG A 83 -19.29 -3.46 -9.77
CA ARG A 83 -18.53 -2.41 -10.47
C ARG A 83 -17.04 -2.74 -10.55
N VAL A 84 -16.45 -3.24 -9.46
CA VAL A 84 -15.03 -3.63 -9.45
C VAL A 84 -14.80 -4.87 -10.31
N ILE A 85 -15.67 -5.88 -10.22
CA ILE A 85 -15.59 -7.09 -11.06
C ILE A 85 -15.69 -6.74 -12.55
N ASN A 86 -16.64 -5.90 -12.94
CA ASN A 86 -16.79 -5.47 -14.32
C ASN A 86 -15.60 -4.63 -14.80
N ALA A 87 -15.01 -3.81 -13.92
CA ALA A 87 -13.79 -3.08 -14.23
C ALA A 87 -12.60 -4.02 -14.44
N ALA A 88 -12.45 -5.06 -13.61
CA ALA A 88 -11.39 -6.05 -13.75
C ALA A 88 -11.51 -6.84 -15.06
N ARG A 89 -12.72 -7.30 -15.41
CA ARG A 89 -12.97 -7.98 -16.71
C ARG A 89 -12.56 -7.11 -17.89
N ARG A 90 -13.00 -5.84 -17.90
CA ARG A 90 -12.60 -4.88 -18.95
C ARG A 90 -11.11 -4.61 -18.96
N PHE A 91 -10.45 -4.59 -17.81
CA PHE A 91 -9.01 -4.38 -17.73
C PHE A 91 -8.20 -5.57 -18.27
N THR A 92 -8.70 -6.80 -18.11
CA THR A 92 -8.12 -8.00 -18.74
C THR A 92 -8.28 -7.98 -20.26
N GLU A 93 -9.40 -7.46 -20.78
CA GLU A 93 -9.67 -7.35 -22.22
C GLU A 93 -8.92 -6.16 -22.87
N ASP A 94 -8.87 -5.02 -22.18
CA ASP A 94 -8.21 -3.79 -22.58
C ASP A 94 -7.40 -3.20 -21.40
N PRO A 95 -6.06 -3.39 -21.40
CA PRO A 95 -5.17 -2.84 -20.38
C PRO A 95 -5.12 -1.31 -20.31
N HIS A 96 -5.71 -0.58 -21.27
CA HIS A 96 -5.82 0.88 -21.25
C HIS A 96 -7.12 1.39 -20.61
N SER A 97 -8.05 0.50 -20.26
CA SER A 97 -9.32 0.87 -19.62
C SER A 97 -9.18 1.43 -18.20
N LEU A 98 -8.03 1.20 -17.55
CA LEU A 98 -7.64 1.74 -16.24
C LEU A 98 -6.16 2.11 -16.24
N HIS A 99 -5.68 2.68 -15.12
CA HIS A 99 -4.25 2.91 -14.95
C HIS A 99 -3.50 1.55 -14.99
N PRO A 100 -2.46 1.42 -15.81
CA PRO A 100 -1.78 0.15 -15.99
C PRO A 100 -1.03 -0.29 -14.72
N LEU A 101 -0.89 -1.59 -14.53
CA LEU A 101 0.03 -2.12 -13.52
C LEU A 101 1.46 -1.79 -13.94
N ASN A 102 2.34 -1.61 -12.96
CA ASN A 102 3.75 -1.31 -13.20
C ASN A 102 4.68 -2.34 -12.53
N PRO A 103 4.89 -3.51 -13.17
CA PRO A 103 5.79 -4.55 -12.68
C PRO A 103 7.23 -4.11 -12.47
N VAL A 104 7.73 -3.16 -13.27
CA VAL A 104 9.08 -2.65 -13.14
C VAL A 104 9.23 -1.87 -11.84
N TRP A 105 8.29 -0.96 -11.57
CA TRP A 105 8.22 -0.23 -10.31
C TRP A 105 8.03 -1.17 -9.12
N ASP A 106 7.08 -2.10 -9.19
CA ASP A 106 6.77 -3.01 -8.11
C ASP A 106 7.99 -3.85 -7.70
N ASN A 107 8.70 -4.42 -8.67
CA ASN A 107 9.90 -5.20 -8.40
C ASN A 107 11.05 -4.33 -7.87
N ARG A 108 11.20 -3.10 -8.37
CA ARG A 108 12.18 -2.13 -7.86
C ARG A 108 11.88 -1.77 -6.41
N PHE A 109 10.62 -1.47 -6.09
CA PHE A 109 10.17 -1.17 -4.73
C PHE A 109 10.52 -2.31 -3.77
N MET A 110 10.14 -3.55 -4.11
CA MET A 110 10.49 -4.72 -3.29
C MET A 110 12.01 -4.88 -3.12
N SER A 111 12.79 -4.72 -4.19
CA SER A 111 14.26 -4.78 -4.10
C SER A 111 14.87 -3.69 -3.22
N LEU A 112 14.31 -2.47 -3.17
CA LEU A 112 14.76 -1.42 -2.27
C LEU A 112 14.53 -1.80 -0.79
N LEU A 113 13.40 -2.45 -0.49
CA LEU A 113 13.12 -2.98 0.86
C LEU A 113 14.10 -4.10 1.24
N GLU A 114 14.33 -5.04 0.33
CA GLU A 114 15.27 -6.16 0.55
C GLU A 114 16.70 -5.68 0.82
N GLN A 115 17.14 -4.64 0.11
CA GLN A 115 18.49 -4.10 0.18
C GLN A 115 18.68 -3.08 1.32
N GLY A 116 17.63 -2.76 2.08
CA GLY A 116 17.69 -1.72 3.12
C GLY A 116 17.86 -0.30 2.59
N ARG A 117 17.59 -0.07 1.31
CA ARG A 117 17.77 1.22 0.62
C ARG A 117 16.52 2.09 0.71
N LEU A 118 15.91 2.14 1.90
CA LEU A 118 14.61 2.79 2.13
C LEU A 118 14.66 4.30 1.85
N SER A 119 15.79 4.95 2.11
CA SER A 119 15.98 6.39 1.89
C SER A 119 15.87 6.81 0.43
N GLU A 120 16.05 5.89 -0.53
CA GLU A 120 15.86 6.20 -1.95
C GLU A 120 14.40 6.47 -2.32
N LEU A 121 13.46 6.02 -1.49
CA LEU A 121 12.04 6.33 -1.66
C LEU A 121 11.71 7.74 -1.17
N ASP A 122 12.53 8.36 -0.32
CA ASP A 122 12.21 9.62 0.36
C ASP A 122 11.95 10.78 -0.60
N ALA A 123 12.64 10.78 -1.75
CA ALA A 123 12.53 11.82 -2.77
C ALA A 123 11.30 11.64 -3.69
N ILE A 124 10.66 10.47 -3.67
CA ILE A 124 9.55 10.17 -4.57
C ILE A 124 8.30 10.90 -4.08
N GLY A 125 7.80 11.80 -4.91
CA GLY A 125 6.60 12.58 -4.64
C GLY A 125 5.32 11.75 -4.77
N ASN A 126 4.24 12.17 -4.10
CA ASN A 126 2.95 11.50 -4.23
C ASN A 126 2.39 11.55 -5.65
N ASP A 127 2.60 12.67 -6.37
CA ASP A 127 2.12 12.84 -7.73
C ASP A 127 2.93 11.97 -8.72
N GLU A 128 4.25 11.91 -8.52
CA GLU A 128 5.15 11.03 -9.27
C GLU A 128 4.76 9.55 -9.07
N LEU A 129 4.51 9.14 -7.82
CA LEU A 129 4.06 7.78 -7.52
C LEU A 129 2.71 7.47 -8.17
N SER A 130 1.76 8.41 -8.12
CA SER A 130 0.46 8.27 -8.79
C SER A 130 0.60 8.08 -10.31
N ALA A 131 1.48 8.86 -10.94
CA ALA A 131 1.72 8.76 -12.38
C ALA A 131 2.37 7.44 -12.77
N MET A 132 3.23 6.90 -11.89
CA MET A 132 4.00 5.69 -12.16
C MET A 132 3.23 4.40 -11.84
N ALA A 133 2.44 4.36 -10.77
CA ALA A 133 1.91 3.12 -10.20
C ALA A 133 0.42 3.17 -9.87
N GLY A 134 -0.22 4.33 -10.02
CA GLY A 134 -1.64 4.53 -9.73
C GLY A 134 -1.90 5.12 -8.34
N LYS A 135 -3.06 5.80 -8.22
CA LYS A 135 -3.47 6.53 -7.01
C LYS A 135 -3.73 5.65 -5.80
N SER A 136 -3.95 4.34 -5.97
CA SER A 136 -4.16 3.44 -4.84
C SER A 136 -2.85 2.86 -4.29
N THR A 137 -1.72 3.08 -4.97
CA THR A 137 -0.42 2.56 -4.55
C THR A 137 0.12 3.20 -3.26
N TYR A 138 -0.45 4.30 -2.78
CA TYR A 138 -0.01 4.92 -1.52
C TYR A 138 -0.02 3.99 -0.30
N GLU A 139 -0.79 2.90 -0.35
CA GLU A 139 -0.81 1.86 0.68
C GLU A 139 0.57 1.21 0.91
N ILE A 140 1.47 1.18 -0.09
CA ILE A 140 2.82 0.60 0.08
C ILE A 140 3.67 1.34 1.11
N LYS A 141 3.26 2.54 1.54
CA LYS A 141 3.88 3.27 2.64
C LYS A 141 3.83 2.47 3.94
N THR A 142 2.84 1.59 4.14
CA THR A 142 2.81 0.69 5.30
C THR A 142 3.98 -0.31 5.29
N TRP A 143 4.41 -0.77 4.11
CA TRP A 143 5.58 -1.62 3.97
C TRP A 143 6.86 -0.85 4.30
N VAL A 144 6.96 0.41 3.86
CA VAL A 144 8.08 1.28 4.22
C VAL A 144 8.15 1.49 5.73
N ALA A 145 7.03 1.77 6.40
CA ALA A 145 7.00 1.85 7.86
C ALA A 145 7.40 0.53 8.53
N ALA A 146 6.98 -0.61 7.99
CA ALA A 146 7.29 -1.92 8.54
C ALA A 146 8.79 -2.24 8.43
N PHE A 147 9.41 -2.05 7.26
CA PHE A 147 10.85 -2.26 7.06
C PHE A 147 11.69 -1.21 7.79
N ALA A 148 11.21 0.02 7.90
CA ALA A 148 11.87 1.06 8.70
C ALA A 148 11.78 0.79 10.21
N ALA A 149 10.74 0.11 10.67
CA ALA A 149 10.67 -0.39 12.05
C ALA A 149 11.60 -1.59 12.26
N LEU A 150 11.68 -2.50 11.28
CA LEU A 150 12.61 -3.65 11.30
C LEU A 150 14.08 -3.20 11.37
N SER A 151 14.44 -2.11 10.68
CA SER A 151 15.83 -1.61 10.68
C SER A 151 16.35 -1.19 12.05
N ALA A 152 15.45 -0.83 12.98
CA ALA A 152 15.82 -0.50 14.36
C ALA A 152 16.33 -1.72 15.16
N PHE A 153 16.09 -2.94 14.66
CA PHE A 153 16.58 -4.20 15.23
C PHE A 153 17.90 -4.66 14.60
N GLY A 154 18.46 -3.91 13.65
CA GLY A 154 19.72 -4.23 12.97
C GLY A 154 19.54 -4.53 11.49
N ARG A 155 20.56 -5.14 10.89
CA ARG A 155 20.49 -5.63 9.51
C ARG A 155 19.47 -6.76 9.41
N TRP A 156 18.84 -6.91 8.26
CA TRP A 156 17.91 -8.01 7.99
C TRP A 156 18.27 -8.71 6.70
N ARG A 157 17.87 -9.97 6.62
CA ARG A 157 17.83 -10.74 5.38
C ARG A 157 16.38 -10.99 4.98
N SER A 158 16.13 -10.99 3.68
CA SER A 158 14.82 -11.36 3.15
C SER A 158 14.75 -12.87 2.96
N GLU A 159 13.66 -13.50 3.41
CA GLU A 159 13.51 -14.96 3.43
C GLU A 159 12.47 -15.47 2.43
N GLY A 160 11.56 -14.60 1.99
CA GLY A 160 10.52 -14.95 1.02
C GLY A 160 10.10 -13.75 0.21
N ARG A 161 10.13 -13.90 -1.12
CA ARG A 161 9.68 -12.90 -2.09
C ARG A 161 8.71 -13.54 -3.07
N TYR A 162 7.53 -12.94 -3.23
CA TYR A 162 6.58 -13.27 -4.28
C TYR A 162 6.10 -12.00 -4.94
N TYR A 163 6.03 -12.00 -6.26
CA TYR A 163 5.41 -10.94 -7.02
C TYR A 163 4.69 -11.51 -8.25
N ARG A 164 3.48 -11.02 -8.52
CA ARG A 164 2.76 -11.27 -9.76
C ARG A 164 1.87 -10.07 -10.10
N PRO A 165 1.91 -9.53 -11.33
CA PRO A 165 0.85 -8.67 -11.80
C PRO A 165 -0.40 -9.52 -12.06
N ILE A 166 -1.53 -9.14 -11.46
CA ILE A 166 -2.80 -9.87 -11.59
C ILE A 166 -3.84 -8.88 -12.12
N PRO A 167 -3.97 -8.73 -13.46
CA PRO A 167 -4.96 -7.86 -14.09
C PRO A 167 -6.39 -8.17 -13.63
N GLU A 168 -6.71 -9.45 -13.39
CA GLU A 168 -8.02 -9.90 -12.91
C GLU A 168 -8.35 -9.35 -11.51
N TRP A 169 -7.35 -8.91 -10.75
CA TRP A 169 -7.50 -8.25 -9.46
C TRP A 169 -7.21 -6.75 -9.54
N ILE A 170 -6.87 -6.24 -10.74
CA ILE A 170 -6.45 -4.85 -10.97
C ILE A 170 -5.27 -4.48 -10.05
N ALA A 171 -4.34 -5.41 -9.78
CA ALA A 171 -3.27 -5.16 -8.82
C ALA A 171 -1.98 -5.91 -9.11
N GLY A 172 -0.85 -5.25 -8.85
CA GLY A 172 0.42 -5.90 -8.56
C GLY A 172 0.35 -6.57 -7.20
N PHE A 173 0.32 -7.90 -7.15
CA PHE A 173 0.25 -8.66 -5.90
C PHE A 173 1.66 -9.05 -5.44
N GLY A 174 2.01 -8.67 -4.21
CA GLY A 174 3.33 -8.92 -3.65
C GLY A 174 3.29 -9.45 -2.22
N SER A 175 4.31 -10.23 -1.87
CA SER A 175 4.63 -10.59 -0.49
C SER A 175 6.14 -10.54 -0.31
N LEU A 176 6.58 -9.97 0.82
CA LEU A 176 7.98 -9.93 1.21
C LEU A 176 8.10 -10.20 2.72
N SER A 177 8.91 -11.17 3.09
CA SER A 177 9.25 -11.46 4.49
C SER A 177 10.74 -11.27 4.73
N ALA A 178 11.08 -10.78 5.92
CA ALA A 178 12.44 -10.55 6.35
C ALA A 178 12.60 -10.83 7.84
N THR A 179 13.80 -11.26 8.21
CA THR A 179 14.21 -11.56 9.59
C THR A 179 15.53 -10.84 9.87
N THR A 180 15.67 -10.28 11.06
CA THR A 180 16.93 -9.63 11.49
C THR A 180 18.07 -10.64 11.54
N GLU A 181 19.25 -10.23 11.10
CA GLU A 181 20.48 -10.99 11.27
C GLU A 181 20.84 -10.98 12.76
N ILE A 182 21.22 -12.16 13.30
CA ILE A 182 21.67 -12.33 14.69
C ILE A 182 23.15 -11.92 14.78
#